data_AF-A0A9R1MTX2-F1
#
_entry.id   AF-A0A9R1MTX2-F1
#
_cell.length_a   1.000
_cell.length_b   1.000
_cell.length_c   1.000
_cell.angle_alpha   90.00
_cell.angle_beta   90.00
_cell.angle_gamma   90.00
#
_symmetry.space_group_name_H-M   'P 1'
#
loop_
_entity.id
_entity.type
_entity.pdbx_description
1 polymer ?
#
loop_
_entity_poly.entity_id
_entity_poly.type
_entity_poly.pdbx_seq_one_letter_code
_entity_poly.pdbx_strand_id
1 'polypeptide(L)'
;MAVLPFRLRLRTAAISGLSPSTSVVCPSRQHRDGGSFSCRAAAAAGGPIIVSGDPPTFVSAPGRRIVAVGDLHGDLHQTRAALVMAGVLSAESDCHVWTGGQTVLVQVGDILDRGEDEIAILSLLSSLNVQAKSQGGAVFQVNGNHETMNVEGDFRYVDPGSFDECIRFLEYLEEFDGEWDDAFLNWVNVSQRWKEEYRVSPNGDWLPLNFVKKNKGFAARASLFKQGGPLACELARHPVVLNVNDWMFCHGGLLPHHVEYGIERINKEVSNWMQCSNEDSDDTNLPFMATRGYDSVVWTRLYSQDSVERTRRSWDVRRSNPLNICYLLLSLNKH
;
A
#
# COMPACT_ATOMS: atom_id res chain seq x y z
N MET A 1 -12.36 -28.31 -26.80
CA MET A 1 -12.73 -28.64 -25.41
C MET A 1 -12.91 -27.32 -24.68
N ALA A 2 -14.06 -27.15 -24.04
CA ALA A 2 -14.56 -25.88 -23.52
C ALA A 2 -13.72 -25.35 -22.34
N VAL A 3 -13.38 -24.07 -22.38
CA VAL A 3 -12.82 -23.30 -21.26
C VAL A 3 -14.01 -22.78 -20.45
N LEU A 4 -14.14 -23.21 -19.19
CA LEU A 4 -15.13 -22.66 -18.26
C LEU A 4 -14.64 -21.32 -17.70
N PRO A 5 -15.49 -20.29 -17.56
CA PRO A 5 -15.15 -19.08 -16.84
C PRO A 5 -15.31 -19.29 -15.33
N PHE A 6 -14.25 -19.04 -14.57
CA PHE A 6 -14.27 -19.03 -13.11
C PHE A 6 -14.78 -17.66 -12.62
N ARG A 7 -15.94 -17.63 -11.96
CA ARG A 7 -16.48 -16.42 -11.31
C ARG A 7 -16.12 -16.45 -9.83
N LEU A 8 -15.16 -15.63 -9.40
CA LEU A 8 -14.89 -15.37 -7.99
C LEU A 8 -16.00 -14.44 -7.45
N ARG A 9 -16.80 -14.92 -6.49
CA ARG A 9 -17.81 -14.09 -5.80
C ARG A 9 -17.14 -13.41 -4.60
N LEU A 10 -16.75 -12.15 -4.74
CA LEU A 10 -16.49 -11.28 -3.59
C LEU A 10 -17.83 -11.02 -2.88
N ARG A 11 -18.03 -11.58 -1.69
CA ARG A 11 -19.14 -11.19 -0.81
C ARG A 11 -18.66 -10.03 0.06
N THR A 12 -19.22 -8.85 -0.14
CA THR A 12 -19.19 -7.78 0.87
C THR A 12 -19.99 -8.23 2.09
N ALA A 13 -19.30 -8.71 3.12
CA ALA A 13 -19.89 -8.94 4.44
C ALA A 13 -19.78 -7.65 5.27
N ALA A 14 -20.88 -6.92 5.39
CA ALA A 14 -21.05 -5.93 6.44
C ALA A 14 -21.17 -6.66 7.78
N ILE A 15 -20.15 -6.53 8.65
CA ILE A 15 -20.22 -7.06 10.02
C ILE A 15 -20.64 -5.92 10.95
N SER A 16 -21.95 -5.79 11.12
CA SER A 16 -22.56 -5.08 12.24
C SER A 16 -22.77 -6.06 13.40
N GLY A 17 -22.11 -5.78 14.52
CA GLY A 17 -22.56 -6.09 15.89
C GLY A 17 -22.73 -7.55 16.27
N LEU A 18 -21.74 -8.14 16.95
CA LEU A 18 -21.95 -9.20 17.93
C LEU A 18 -20.95 -9.05 19.08
N SER A 19 -21.48 -8.77 20.27
CA SER A 19 -20.78 -8.92 21.55
C SER A 19 -20.61 -10.41 21.86
N PRO A 20 -19.45 -10.85 22.41
CA PRO A 20 -19.40 -12.09 23.15
C PRO A 20 -19.20 -11.80 24.64
N SER A 21 -20.28 -11.96 25.40
CA SER A 21 -20.20 -12.30 26.81
C SER A 21 -19.86 -13.78 26.95
N THR A 22 -18.61 -14.10 27.25
CA THR A 22 -18.23 -15.41 27.80
C THR A 22 -17.15 -15.21 28.85
N SER A 23 -17.59 -15.29 30.10
CA SER A 23 -16.78 -15.28 31.30
C SER A 23 -15.92 -16.55 31.38
N VAL A 24 -14.61 -16.38 31.32
CA VAL A 24 -13.65 -17.41 31.73
C VAL A 24 -13.45 -17.29 33.24
N VAL A 25 -13.91 -18.30 33.98
CA VAL A 25 -13.73 -18.44 35.43
C VAL A 25 -12.38 -19.12 35.68
N CYS A 26 -11.49 -18.45 36.41
CA CYS A 26 -10.33 -19.07 37.06
C CYS A 26 -10.29 -18.68 38.55
N PRO A 27 -9.79 -19.56 39.44
CA PRO A 27 -10.18 -19.58 40.84
C PRO A 27 -9.51 -18.50 41.67
N SER A 28 -10.28 -18.01 42.64
CA SER A 28 -9.94 -17.00 43.63
C SER A 28 -8.78 -17.41 44.54
N ARG A 29 -7.82 -16.49 44.71
CA ARG A 29 -7.00 -16.39 45.93
C ARG A 29 -7.16 -14.99 46.50
N GLN A 30 -7.65 -14.94 47.73
CA GLN A 30 -7.90 -13.73 48.50
C GLN A 30 -6.59 -13.02 48.81
N HIS A 31 -6.54 -11.71 48.58
CA HIS A 31 -5.85 -10.77 49.48
C HIS A 31 -6.57 -9.42 49.43
N ARG A 32 -6.99 -8.95 50.61
CA ARG A 32 -7.46 -7.59 50.85
C ARG A 32 -6.26 -6.66 50.77
N ASP A 33 -6.42 -5.50 50.12
CA ASP A 33 -6.21 -4.20 50.76
C ASP A 33 -6.71 -3.07 49.86
N GLY A 34 -7.24 -2.04 50.52
CA GLY A 34 -7.93 -0.91 49.91
C GLY A 34 -6.99 0.11 49.27
N GLY A 35 -7.47 0.71 48.19
CA GLY A 35 -6.85 1.84 47.52
C GLY A 35 -7.70 2.25 46.33
N SER A 36 -8.65 3.17 46.56
CA SER A 36 -9.37 3.84 45.47
C SER A 36 -8.40 4.75 44.73
N PHE A 37 -7.71 4.20 43.74
CA PHE A 37 -7.03 5.00 42.73
C PHE A 37 -7.98 5.15 41.55
N SER A 38 -8.63 6.32 41.49
CA SER A 38 -9.30 6.78 40.27
C SER A 38 -8.23 6.98 39.21
N CYS A 39 -8.02 5.97 38.37
CA CYS A 39 -7.25 6.09 37.16
C CYS A 39 -8.04 6.99 36.22
N ARG A 40 -7.82 8.31 36.28
CA ARG A 40 -8.17 9.18 35.17
C ARG A 40 -7.35 8.69 33.98
N ALA A 41 -7.98 7.91 33.11
CA ALA A 41 -7.46 7.69 31.76
C ALA A 41 -7.21 9.08 31.18
N ALA A 42 -5.93 9.42 30.98
CA ALA A 42 -5.57 10.59 30.23
C ALA A 42 -6.25 10.42 28.86
N ALA A 43 -7.26 11.25 28.58
CA ALA A 43 -7.86 11.31 27.26
C ALA A 43 -6.71 11.51 26.28
N ALA A 44 -6.51 10.55 25.37
CA ALA A 44 -5.49 10.63 24.35
C ALA A 44 -5.57 12.01 23.68
N ALA A 45 -4.43 12.68 23.51
CA ALA A 45 -4.33 14.11 23.21
C ALA A 45 -4.80 14.51 21.78
N GLY A 46 -5.71 13.78 21.17
CA GLY A 46 -6.47 14.25 20.01
C GLY A 46 -7.67 13.34 19.71
N GLY A 47 -8.70 13.91 19.11
CA GLY A 47 -9.91 13.20 18.67
C GLY A 47 -9.64 12.06 17.68
N PRO A 48 -10.67 11.28 17.30
CA PRO A 48 -10.51 10.11 16.42
C PRO A 48 -9.88 10.48 15.07
N ILE A 49 -9.25 9.49 14.40
CA ILE A 49 -8.88 9.64 12.99
C ILE A 49 -10.18 9.61 12.17
N ILE A 50 -10.42 10.67 11.39
CA ILE A 50 -11.59 10.80 10.52
C ILE A 50 -11.11 10.75 9.08
N VAL A 51 -11.68 9.84 8.29
CA VAL A 51 -11.35 9.65 6.87
C VAL A 51 -12.55 10.05 6.01
N SER A 52 -12.30 10.79 4.94
CA SER A 52 -13.29 11.22 3.94
C SER A 52 -12.76 10.95 2.53
N GLY A 53 -13.67 10.55 1.63
CA GLY A 53 -13.36 10.08 0.28
C GLY A 53 -13.23 8.56 0.21
N ASP A 54 -13.52 8.01 -0.98
CA ASP A 54 -13.33 6.61 -1.32
C ASP A 54 -12.73 6.53 -2.74
N PRO A 55 -11.41 6.28 -2.89
CA PRO A 55 -10.46 5.95 -1.83
C PRO A 55 -10.14 7.14 -0.89
N PRO A 56 -9.56 6.90 0.31
CA PRO A 56 -9.28 7.92 1.32
C PRO A 56 -8.57 9.15 0.75
N THR A 57 -9.23 10.31 0.73
CA THR A 57 -8.67 11.54 0.14
C THR A 57 -8.31 12.56 1.21
N PHE A 58 -9.15 12.73 2.23
CA PHE A 58 -8.93 13.66 3.33
C PHE A 58 -8.94 12.92 4.67
N VAL A 59 -7.89 13.11 5.46
CA VAL A 59 -7.71 12.46 6.76
C VAL A 59 -7.44 13.51 7.82
N SER A 60 -8.30 13.59 8.82
CA SER A 60 -8.05 14.36 10.04
C SER A 60 -7.47 13.43 11.10
N ALA A 61 -6.25 13.69 11.53
CA ALA A 61 -5.52 12.95 12.56
C ALA A 61 -4.87 13.93 13.55
N PRO A 62 -5.66 14.68 14.34
CA PRO A 62 -5.16 15.76 15.20
C PRO A 62 -4.26 15.21 16.30
N GLY A 63 -3.09 15.81 16.49
CA GLY A 63 -2.15 15.42 17.54
C GLY A 63 -1.45 14.07 17.33
N ARG A 64 -1.60 13.43 16.16
CA ARG A 64 -0.87 12.21 15.81
C ARG A 64 0.49 12.56 15.24
N ARG A 65 1.50 11.75 15.58
CA ARG A 65 2.76 11.73 14.85
C ARG A 65 2.49 11.19 13.44
N ILE A 66 2.96 11.91 12.41
CA ILE A 66 2.91 11.46 11.02
C ILE A 66 4.32 11.03 10.61
N VAL A 67 4.44 9.83 10.07
CA VAL A 67 5.66 9.28 9.46
C VAL A 67 5.36 9.00 8.00
N ALA A 68 6.22 9.45 7.09
CA ALA A 68 6.14 9.11 5.68
C ALA A 68 7.28 8.15 5.31
N VAL A 69 7.10 7.34 4.26
CA VAL A 69 8.17 6.55 3.63
C VAL A 69 7.87 6.42 2.15
N GLY A 70 8.85 6.73 1.29
CA GLY A 70 8.73 6.58 -0.16
C GLY A 70 9.48 5.35 -0.68
N ASP A 71 9.21 5.01 -1.92
CA ASP A 71 10.02 4.17 -2.83
C ASP A 71 10.64 2.92 -2.16
N LEU A 72 9.79 1.94 -1.86
CA LEU A 72 10.19 0.68 -1.23
C LEU A 72 10.73 -0.35 -2.23
N HIS A 73 10.22 -0.33 -3.46
CA HIS A 73 10.75 -1.08 -4.61
C HIS A 73 11.11 -2.54 -4.34
N GLY A 74 10.15 -3.29 -3.80
CA GLY A 74 10.28 -4.73 -3.60
C GLY A 74 11.42 -5.18 -2.67
N ASP A 75 12.00 -4.28 -1.86
CA ASP A 75 13.05 -4.62 -0.88
C ASP A 75 12.48 -4.70 0.53
N LEU A 76 12.03 -5.90 0.93
CA LEU A 76 11.40 -6.11 2.25
C LEU A 76 12.40 -5.92 3.39
N HIS A 77 13.68 -6.25 3.19
CA HIS A 77 14.70 -6.06 4.22
C HIS A 77 14.88 -4.57 4.55
N GLN A 78 15.07 -3.75 3.52
CA GLN A 78 15.23 -2.31 3.66
C GLN A 78 13.94 -1.64 4.14
N THR A 79 12.78 -2.13 3.70
CA THR A 79 11.47 -1.72 4.22
C THR A 79 11.37 -1.94 5.72
N ARG A 80 11.67 -3.15 6.21
CA ARG A 80 11.66 -3.46 7.64
C ARG A 80 12.63 -2.57 8.41
N ALA A 81 13.86 -2.40 7.91
CA ALA A 81 14.85 -1.53 8.55
C ALA A 81 14.35 -0.09 8.71
N ALA A 82 13.73 0.49 7.68
CA ALA A 82 13.14 1.83 7.73
C ALA A 82 11.99 1.92 8.75
N LEU A 83 11.08 0.94 8.77
CA LEU A 83 9.95 0.92 9.71
C LEU A 83 10.39 0.73 11.17
N VAL A 84 11.42 -0.09 11.42
CA VAL A 84 12.03 -0.25 12.75
C VAL A 84 12.70 1.04 13.19
N MET A 85 13.49 1.67 12.31
CA MET A 85 14.14 2.95 12.59
C MET A 85 13.12 4.06 12.91
N ALA A 86 11.97 4.05 12.22
CA ALA A 86 10.88 4.98 12.48
C ALA A 86 10.09 4.66 13.77
N GLY A 87 10.30 3.50 14.39
CA GLY A 87 9.61 3.06 15.59
C GLY A 87 8.14 2.69 15.34
N VAL A 88 7.82 2.18 14.14
CA VAL A 88 6.47 1.72 13.79
C VAL A 88 6.38 0.20 13.58
N LEU A 89 7.53 -0.49 13.55
CA LEU A 89 7.65 -1.94 13.49
C LEU A 89 8.60 -2.43 14.60
N SER A 90 8.29 -3.60 15.18
CA SER A 90 9.18 -4.28 16.13
C SER A 90 10.50 -4.72 15.49
N ALA A 91 11.60 -4.62 16.25
CA ALA A 91 12.92 -5.08 15.81
C ALA A 91 13.10 -6.61 15.91
N GLU A 92 12.14 -7.33 16.50
CA GLU A 92 12.17 -8.79 16.56
C GLU A 92 12.08 -9.40 15.15
N SER A 93 12.95 -10.37 14.85
CA SER A 93 13.12 -10.92 13.49
C SER A 93 11.92 -11.72 12.99
N ASP A 94 11.19 -12.35 13.91
CA ASP A 94 10.24 -13.42 13.55
C ASP A 94 8.78 -12.95 13.57
N CYS A 95 8.53 -11.68 13.93
CA CYS A 95 7.20 -11.12 14.04
C CYS A 95 7.08 -9.76 13.33
N HIS A 96 5.90 -9.49 12.77
CA HIS A 96 5.55 -8.22 12.13
C HIS A 96 4.58 -7.46 13.03
N VAL A 97 5.10 -6.89 14.13
CA VAL A 97 4.28 -6.26 15.17
C VAL A 97 4.36 -4.73 15.09
N TRP A 98 3.19 -4.09 15.04
CA TRP A 98 3.07 -2.62 15.09
C TRP A 98 3.46 -2.10 16.47
N THR A 99 4.44 -1.19 16.49
CA THR A 99 4.94 -0.51 17.70
C THR A 99 4.70 0.99 17.68
N GLY A 100 4.05 1.50 16.62
CA GLY A 100 3.85 2.93 16.40
C GLY A 100 2.76 3.58 17.27
N GLY A 101 2.00 2.82 18.06
CA GLY A 101 0.89 3.34 18.87
C GLY A 101 -0.11 4.11 18.00
N GLN A 102 -0.29 5.40 18.31
CA GLN A 102 -1.19 6.32 17.59
C GLN A 102 -0.57 6.97 16.34
N THR A 103 0.61 6.53 15.91
CA THR A 103 1.29 7.08 14.72
C THR A 103 0.45 6.83 13.46
N VAL A 104 0.45 7.81 12.55
CA VAL A 104 -0.03 7.65 11.17
C VAL A 104 1.17 7.44 10.26
N LEU A 105 1.25 6.27 9.64
CA LEU A 105 2.25 5.96 8.61
C LEU A 105 1.65 6.23 7.23
N VAL A 106 2.38 6.93 6.36
CA VAL A 106 2.01 7.16 4.96
C VAL A 106 3.12 6.59 4.06
N GLN A 107 2.81 5.52 3.33
CA GLN A 107 3.65 5.02 2.25
C GLN A 107 3.31 5.80 0.97
N VAL A 108 4.31 6.39 0.31
CA VAL A 108 4.14 7.40 -0.76
C VAL A 108 4.40 6.85 -2.17
N GLY A 109 3.86 5.66 -2.47
CA GLY A 109 3.94 5.02 -3.79
C GLY A 109 5.27 4.35 -4.09
N ASP A 110 5.31 3.64 -5.21
CA ASP A 110 6.47 2.87 -5.68
C ASP A 110 6.90 1.77 -4.68
N ILE A 111 5.92 0.95 -4.29
CA ILE A 111 6.18 -0.32 -3.60
C ILE A 111 6.65 -1.37 -4.60
N LEU A 112 6.04 -1.37 -5.79
CA LEU A 112 6.32 -2.34 -6.84
C LEU A 112 7.63 -2.04 -7.59
N ASP A 113 8.05 -3.06 -8.35
CA ASP A 113 9.19 -3.17 -9.24
C ASP A 113 10.57 -3.09 -8.57
N ARG A 114 11.62 -3.44 -9.34
CA ARG A 114 13.05 -3.44 -8.96
C ARG A 114 13.49 -4.43 -7.87
N GLY A 115 12.55 -4.99 -7.11
CA GLY A 115 12.80 -6.02 -6.10
C GLY A 115 11.82 -7.19 -6.21
N GLU A 116 11.99 -8.17 -5.32
CA GLU A 116 11.33 -9.48 -5.38
C GLU A 116 10.42 -9.79 -4.18
N ASP A 117 10.15 -8.80 -3.33
CA ASP A 117 9.26 -8.92 -2.16
C ASP A 117 8.08 -7.94 -2.23
N GLU A 118 7.54 -7.70 -3.42
CA GLU A 118 6.51 -6.69 -3.66
C GLU A 118 5.20 -7.02 -2.92
N ILE A 119 4.70 -8.24 -3.10
CA ILE A 119 3.44 -8.69 -2.48
C ILE A 119 3.64 -8.81 -0.97
N ALA A 120 4.82 -9.24 -0.52
CA ALA A 120 5.17 -9.31 0.90
C ALA A 120 5.17 -7.92 1.56
N ILE A 121 5.62 -6.87 0.88
CA ILE A 121 5.54 -5.49 1.40
C ILE A 121 4.09 -4.99 1.45
N LEU A 122 3.30 -5.22 0.40
CA LEU A 122 1.87 -4.86 0.39
C LEU A 122 1.10 -5.57 1.52
N SER A 123 1.39 -6.86 1.72
CA SER A 123 0.87 -7.68 2.83
C SER A 123 1.28 -7.12 4.20
N LEU A 124 2.57 -6.78 4.37
CA LEU A 124 3.09 -6.19 5.60
C LEU A 124 2.36 -4.90 5.98
N LEU A 125 2.26 -3.95 5.05
CA LEU A 125 1.64 -2.66 5.32
C LEU A 125 0.14 -2.81 5.62
N SER A 126 -0.54 -3.74 4.96
CA SER A 126 -1.95 -4.06 5.21
C SER A 126 -2.16 -4.68 6.60
N SER A 127 -1.30 -5.63 6.99
CA SER A 127 -1.31 -6.23 8.33
C SER A 127 -1.01 -5.19 9.42
N LEU A 128 -0.01 -4.32 9.21
CA LEU A 128 0.30 -3.22 10.13
C LEU A 128 -0.85 -2.22 10.24
N ASN A 129 -1.61 -1.98 9.16
CA ASN A 129 -2.79 -1.11 9.23
C ASN A 129 -3.86 -1.65 10.18
N VAL A 130 -4.12 -2.98 10.12
CA VAL A 130 -5.07 -3.64 11.04
C VAL A 130 -4.62 -3.46 12.48
N GLN A 131 -3.33 -3.67 12.77
CA GLN A 131 -2.77 -3.52 14.11
C GLN A 131 -2.77 -2.05 14.56
N ALA A 132 -2.40 -1.11 13.68
CA ALA A 132 -2.36 0.31 13.98
C ALA A 132 -3.74 0.87 14.36
N LYS A 133 -4.78 0.50 13.61
CA LYS A 133 -6.18 0.90 13.90
C LYS A 133 -6.62 0.49 15.31
N SER A 134 -6.21 -0.69 15.78
CA SER A 134 -6.52 -1.17 17.13
C SER A 134 -5.88 -0.32 18.24
N GLN A 135 -4.82 0.42 17.92
CA GLN A 135 -4.08 1.29 18.84
C GLN A 135 -4.34 2.79 18.60
N GLY A 136 -5.30 3.13 17.73
CA GLY A 136 -5.63 4.52 17.37
C GLY A 136 -4.66 5.19 16.39
N GLY A 137 -3.77 4.41 15.76
CA GLY A 137 -2.94 4.80 14.63
C GLY A 137 -3.57 4.38 13.28
N ALA A 138 -2.84 4.57 12.20
CA ALA A 138 -3.27 4.15 10.86
C ALA A 138 -2.08 3.98 9.91
N VAL A 139 -2.25 3.15 8.88
CA VAL A 139 -1.35 3.08 7.74
C VAL A 139 -2.14 3.45 6.48
N PHE A 140 -1.64 4.42 5.72
CA PHE A 140 -2.15 4.80 4.42
C PHE A 140 -1.08 4.52 3.36
N GLN A 141 -1.51 4.04 2.21
CA GLN A 141 -0.68 3.84 1.03
C GLN A 141 -1.19 4.77 -0.06
N VAL A 142 -0.28 5.31 -0.86
CA VAL A 142 -0.59 6.14 -2.03
C VAL A 142 -0.06 5.41 -3.26
N ASN A 143 -0.81 5.40 -4.36
CA ASN A 143 -0.35 4.80 -5.60
C ASN A 143 0.70 5.69 -6.29
N GLY A 144 1.85 5.10 -6.64
CA GLY A 144 2.91 5.70 -7.43
C GLY A 144 2.84 5.31 -8.91
N ASN A 145 3.90 5.63 -9.65
CA ASN A 145 3.92 5.33 -11.07
C ASN A 145 4.08 3.82 -11.31
N HIS A 146 4.84 3.12 -10.47
CA HIS A 146 5.04 1.68 -10.63
C HIS A 146 3.75 0.86 -10.36
N GLU A 147 2.90 1.29 -9.43
CA GLU A 147 1.57 0.68 -9.25
C GLU A 147 0.71 0.82 -10.51
N THR A 148 0.65 2.02 -11.08
CA THR A 148 -0.17 2.29 -12.27
C THR A 148 0.38 1.58 -13.52
N MET A 149 1.69 1.51 -13.68
CA MET A 149 2.34 0.78 -14.77
C MET A 149 2.00 -0.71 -14.75
N ASN A 150 2.04 -1.34 -13.57
CA ASN A 150 1.72 -2.75 -13.45
C ASN A 150 0.24 -3.03 -13.79
N VAL A 151 -0.68 -2.14 -13.44
CA VAL A 151 -2.09 -2.26 -13.85
C VAL A 151 -2.27 -2.07 -15.36
N GLU A 152 -1.46 -1.22 -16.00
CA GLU A 152 -1.41 -1.07 -17.46
C GLU A 152 -0.77 -2.29 -18.17
N GLY A 153 -0.20 -3.25 -17.43
CA GLY A 153 0.53 -4.39 -17.98
C GLY A 153 1.94 -4.04 -18.46
N ASP A 154 2.47 -2.89 -18.03
CA ASP A 154 3.83 -2.46 -18.30
C ASP A 154 4.80 -2.99 -17.24
N PHE A 155 5.42 -4.14 -17.55
CA PHE A 155 6.31 -4.86 -16.64
C PHE A 155 7.80 -4.61 -16.91
N ARG A 156 8.16 -3.49 -17.55
CA ARG A 156 9.54 -3.20 -17.96
C ARG A 156 10.56 -3.13 -16.81
N TYR A 157 10.11 -2.83 -15.59
CA TYR A 157 10.99 -2.67 -14.41
C TYR A 157 10.87 -3.80 -13.38
N VAL A 158 10.10 -4.85 -13.70
CA VAL A 158 9.85 -5.97 -12.80
C VAL A 158 11.10 -6.84 -12.67
N ASP A 159 11.50 -7.11 -11.43
CA ASP A 159 12.58 -8.05 -11.16
C ASP A 159 12.11 -9.50 -11.46
N PRO A 160 12.95 -10.37 -12.04
CA PRO A 160 12.61 -11.77 -12.27
C PRO A 160 12.08 -12.51 -11.02
N GLY A 161 12.61 -12.22 -9.83
CA GLY A 161 12.17 -12.82 -8.57
C GLY A 161 10.74 -12.42 -8.19
N SER A 162 10.26 -11.26 -8.63
CA SER A 162 8.86 -10.84 -8.42
C SER A 162 7.86 -11.69 -9.23
N PHE A 163 8.23 -12.13 -10.44
CA PHE A 163 7.38 -13.08 -11.18
C PHE A 163 7.28 -14.43 -10.45
N ASP A 164 8.36 -14.85 -9.79
CA ASP A 164 8.34 -16.03 -8.92
C ASP A 164 7.44 -15.80 -7.71
N GLU A 165 7.52 -14.64 -7.06
CA GLU A 165 6.61 -14.26 -5.97
C GLU A 165 5.13 -14.35 -6.40
N CYS A 166 4.80 -13.85 -7.59
CA CYS A 166 3.43 -13.92 -8.13
C CYS A 166 2.93 -15.36 -8.34
N ILE A 167 3.78 -16.25 -8.86
CA ILE A 167 3.42 -17.67 -9.03
C ILE A 167 3.09 -18.28 -7.66
N ARG A 168 3.96 -18.03 -6.68
CA ARG A 168 3.85 -18.64 -5.35
C ARG A 168 2.71 -18.10 -4.55
N PHE A 169 2.43 -16.80 -4.67
CA PHE A 169 1.27 -16.21 -4.03
C PHE A 169 -0.03 -16.78 -4.59
N LEU A 170 -0.12 -17.05 -5.90
CA LEU A 170 -1.29 -17.75 -6.47
C LEU A 170 -1.41 -19.19 -5.97
N GLU A 171 -0.31 -19.95 -5.92
CA GLU A 171 -0.29 -21.31 -5.34
C GLU A 171 -0.76 -21.29 -3.88
N TYR A 172 -0.27 -20.33 -3.09
CA TYR A 172 -0.67 -20.13 -1.69
C TYR A 172 -2.14 -19.70 -1.54
N LEU A 173 -2.65 -18.85 -2.44
CA LEU A 173 -4.06 -18.44 -2.44
C LEU A 173 -5.01 -19.62 -2.73
N GLU A 174 -4.59 -20.57 -3.56
CA GLU A 174 -5.34 -21.81 -3.82
C GLU A 174 -5.42 -22.70 -2.57
N GLU A 175 -4.37 -22.75 -1.75
CA GLU A 175 -4.37 -23.47 -0.46
C GLU A 175 -5.34 -22.87 0.58
N PHE A 176 -5.71 -21.60 0.41
CA PHE A 176 -6.66 -20.86 1.24
C PHE A 176 -8.09 -20.88 0.70
N ASP A 177 -8.44 -21.84 -0.17
CA ASP A 177 -9.75 -21.92 -0.84
C ASP A 177 -10.16 -20.61 -1.55
N GLY A 178 -9.19 -19.76 -1.90
CA GLY A 178 -9.42 -18.44 -2.51
C GLY A 178 -9.86 -17.33 -1.54
N GLU A 179 -9.75 -17.52 -0.23
CA GLU A 179 -10.01 -16.49 0.78
C GLU A 179 -8.91 -15.41 0.76
N TRP A 180 -9.12 -14.39 -0.07
CA TRP A 180 -8.15 -13.32 -0.35
C TRP A 180 -7.62 -12.63 0.91
N ASP A 181 -8.50 -12.19 1.81
CA ASP A 181 -8.13 -11.34 2.94
C ASP A 181 -7.14 -12.05 3.89
N ASP A 182 -7.43 -13.31 4.23
CA ASP A 182 -6.57 -14.11 5.12
C ASP A 182 -5.25 -14.49 4.44
N ALA A 183 -5.30 -14.90 3.17
CA ALA A 183 -4.10 -15.23 2.40
C ALA A 183 -3.19 -13.99 2.25
N PHE A 184 -3.76 -12.88 1.79
CA PHE A 184 -3.02 -11.65 1.55
C PHE A 184 -2.42 -11.07 2.83
N LEU A 185 -3.17 -10.99 3.94
CA LEU A 185 -2.64 -10.46 5.20
C LEU A 185 -1.55 -11.35 5.83
N ASN A 186 -1.58 -12.66 5.57
CA ASN A 186 -0.60 -13.59 6.12
C ASN A 186 0.63 -13.80 5.21
N TRP A 187 0.58 -13.37 3.94
CA TRP A 187 1.65 -13.63 2.96
C TRP A 187 3.05 -13.23 3.44
N VAL A 188 3.19 -12.08 4.11
CA VAL A 188 4.48 -11.63 4.65
C VAL A 188 5.12 -12.65 5.62
N ASN A 189 4.32 -13.41 6.36
CA ASN A 189 4.81 -14.41 7.32
C ASN A 189 5.27 -15.73 6.66
N VAL A 190 4.87 -15.96 5.41
CA VAL A 190 5.12 -17.22 4.69
C VAL A 190 6.15 -17.02 3.57
N SER A 191 6.14 -15.86 2.90
CA SER A 191 7.00 -15.51 1.77
C SER A 191 8.50 -15.70 2.06
N GLN A 192 8.99 -15.27 3.22
CA GLN A 192 10.41 -15.43 3.57
C GLN A 192 10.80 -16.90 3.78
N ARG A 193 9.95 -17.69 4.45
CA ARG A 193 10.18 -19.13 4.63
C ARG A 193 10.25 -19.86 3.30
N TRP A 194 9.35 -19.48 2.38
CA TRP A 194 9.37 -20.00 1.02
C TRP A 194 10.71 -19.66 0.32
N LYS A 195 11.21 -18.43 0.44
CA LYS A 195 12.51 -18.06 -0.14
C LYS A 195 13.67 -18.85 0.45
N GLU A 196 13.63 -19.21 1.74
CA GLU A 196 14.65 -20.03 2.39
C GLU A 196 14.60 -21.50 1.94
N GLU A 197 13.41 -22.08 1.83
CA GLU A 197 13.18 -23.47 1.43
C GLU A 197 13.51 -23.69 -0.05
N TYR A 198 13.20 -22.72 -0.91
CA TYR A 198 13.40 -22.80 -2.35
C TYR A 198 14.64 -22.04 -2.83
N ARG A 199 15.66 -21.84 -1.98
CA ARG A 199 16.99 -21.32 -2.37
C ARG A 199 17.66 -22.23 -3.41
N VAL A 200 17.23 -22.16 -4.67
CA VAL A 200 17.86 -22.83 -5.80
C VAL A 200 18.34 -21.78 -6.82
N SER A 201 19.67 -21.63 -6.81
CA SER A 201 20.58 -21.02 -7.79
C SER A 201 20.42 -19.53 -8.13
N PRO A 202 21.33 -18.66 -7.62
CA PRO A 202 21.32 -17.20 -7.82
C PRO A 202 21.35 -16.72 -9.28
N ASN A 203 21.58 -17.61 -10.26
CA ASN A 203 21.76 -17.29 -11.67
C ASN A 203 21.17 -18.34 -12.65
N GLY A 204 20.39 -19.34 -12.17
CA GLY A 204 20.01 -20.51 -12.98
C GLY A 204 18.64 -20.45 -13.64
N ASP A 205 17.66 -19.84 -12.99
CA ASP A 205 16.25 -20.12 -13.26
C ASP A 205 15.60 -19.25 -14.34
N TRP A 206 16.13 -18.05 -14.56
CA TRP A 206 15.63 -17.08 -15.55
C TRP A 206 16.50 -16.98 -16.81
N LEU A 207 17.36 -17.99 -17.05
CA LEU A 207 18.10 -18.16 -18.30
C LEU A 207 17.16 -18.06 -19.52
N PRO A 208 17.63 -17.56 -20.69
CA PRO A 208 16.82 -17.37 -21.90
C PRO A 208 15.98 -18.59 -22.32
N LEU A 209 16.41 -19.82 -21.98
CA LEU A 209 15.78 -21.05 -22.42
C LEU A 209 14.63 -21.58 -21.54
N ASN A 210 14.37 -21.02 -20.35
CA ASN A 210 13.26 -21.50 -19.49
C ASN A 210 11.91 -20.81 -19.84
N PHE A 211 11.48 -20.98 -21.10
CA PHE A 211 10.30 -20.31 -21.67
C PHE A 211 9.01 -20.61 -20.90
N VAL A 212 8.85 -21.82 -20.37
CA VAL A 212 7.66 -22.24 -19.62
C VAL A 212 7.53 -21.46 -18.32
N LYS A 213 8.61 -21.38 -17.52
CA LYS A 213 8.63 -20.63 -16.26
C LYS A 213 8.35 -19.14 -16.51
N LYS A 214 8.97 -18.57 -17.55
CA LYS A 214 8.76 -17.18 -17.96
C LYS A 214 7.29 -16.88 -18.28
N ASN A 215 6.66 -17.72 -19.09
CA ASN A 215 5.24 -17.55 -19.42
C ASN A 215 4.33 -17.74 -18.21
N LYS A 216 4.64 -18.72 -17.33
CA LYS A 216 3.88 -18.91 -16.08
C LYS A 216 3.96 -17.67 -15.19
N GLY A 217 5.16 -17.11 -15.01
CA GLY A 217 5.37 -15.91 -14.20
C GLY A 217 4.67 -14.68 -14.79
N PHE A 218 4.81 -14.45 -16.09
CA PHE A 218 4.11 -13.37 -16.77
C PHE A 218 2.58 -13.52 -16.66
N ALA A 219 2.04 -14.72 -16.88
CA ALA A 219 0.62 -15.00 -16.75
C ALA A 219 0.13 -14.80 -15.30
N ALA A 220 0.91 -15.24 -14.31
CA ALA A 220 0.61 -15.02 -12.89
C ALA A 220 0.51 -13.53 -12.57
N ARG A 221 1.56 -12.75 -12.88
CA ARG A 221 1.57 -11.29 -12.65
C ARG A 221 0.44 -10.60 -13.39
N ALA A 222 0.25 -10.90 -14.68
CA ALA A 222 -0.84 -10.33 -15.47
C ALA A 222 -2.21 -10.65 -14.88
N SER A 223 -2.43 -11.86 -14.34
CA SER A 223 -3.70 -12.21 -13.72
C SER A 223 -3.98 -11.44 -12.43
N LEU A 224 -2.94 -11.12 -11.65
CA LEU A 224 -3.03 -10.39 -10.40
C LEU A 224 -3.23 -8.89 -10.62
N PHE A 225 -2.47 -8.29 -11.54
CA PHE A 225 -2.39 -6.84 -11.73
C PHE A 225 -3.23 -6.27 -12.86
N LYS A 226 -3.73 -7.07 -13.82
CA LYS A 226 -4.68 -6.55 -14.82
C LYS A 226 -5.86 -5.88 -14.11
N GLN A 227 -6.51 -4.93 -14.78
CA GLN A 227 -7.72 -4.29 -14.25
C GLN A 227 -8.77 -5.35 -13.84
N GLY A 228 -9.35 -5.17 -12.65
CA GLY A 228 -10.24 -6.14 -12.00
C GLY A 228 -9.54 -7.39 -11.43
N GLY A 229 -8.23 -7.52 -11.60
CA GLY A 229 -7.39 -8.51 -10.93
C GLY A 229 -7.28 -8.20 -9.43
N PRO A 230 -7.02 -9.21 -8.57
CA PRO A 230 -7.12 -9.02 -7.13
C PRO A 230 -6.09 -8.04 -6.55
N LEU A 231 -4.84 -8.00 -7.06
CA LEU A 231 -3.88 -6.96 -6.64
C LEU A 231 -4.24 -5.59 -7.21
N ALA A 232 -4.77 -5.51 -8.43
CA ALA A 232 -5.29 -4.24 -8.95
C ALA A 232 -6.43 -3.68 -8.09
N CYS A 233 -7.36 -4.54 -7.67
CA CYS A 233 -8.44 -4.19 -6.76
C CYS A 233 -7.92 -3.79 -5.37
N GLU A 234 -6.84 -4.39 -4.87
CA GLU A 234 -6.19 -3.95 -3.62
C GLU A 234 -5.58 -2.55 -3.78
N LEU A 235 -4.82 -2.32 -4.86
CA LEU A 235 -4.25 -1.01 -5.19
C LEU A 235 -5.33 0.06 -5.39
N ALA A 236 -6.49 -0.31 -5.91
CA ALA A 236 -7.61 0.62 -6.11
C ALA A 236 -8.15 1.23 -4.80
N ARG A 237 -7.87 0.61 -3.66
CA ARG A 237 -8.26 1.11 -2.33
C ARG A 237 -7.37 2.26 -1.88
N HIS A 238 -6.27 2.51 -2.58
CA HIS A 238 -5.31 3.54 -2.29
C HIS A 238 -5.55 4.78 -3.17
N PRO A 239 -5.53 5.99 -2.60
CA PRO A 239 -5.55 7.22 -3.39
C PRO A 239 -4.23 7.40 -4.18
N VAL A 240 -4.23 8.27 -5.19
CA VAL A 240 -2.99 8.85 -5.76
C VAL A 240 -2.61 10.18 -5.10
N VAL A 241 -3.58 10.81 -4.41
CA VAL A 241 -3.38 12.04 -3.63
C VAL A 241 -4.06 11.90 -2.28
N LEU A 242 -3.30 12.02 -1.19
CA LEU A 242 -3.80 11.93 0.17
C LEU A 242 -3.51 13.23 0.92
N ASN A 243 -4.53 13.82 1.53
CA ASN A 243 -4.39 14.89 2.50
C ASN A 243 -4.47 14.31 3.92
N VAL A 244 -3.47 14.58 4.76
CA VAL A 244 -3.51 14.26 6.20
C VAL A 244 -3.23 15.53 6.99
N ASN A 245 -4.25 16.04 7.69
CA ASN A 245 -4.21 17.37 8.32
C ASN A 245 -3.78 18.44 7.29
N ASP A 246 -2.70 19.16 7.59
CA ASP A 246 -2.15 20.23 6.74
C ASP A 246 -1.16 19.72 5.67
N TRP A 247 -0.94 18.40 5.57
CA TRP A 247 0.04 17.79 4.68
C TRP A 247 -0.61 17.12 3.48
N MET A 248 -0.02 17.31 2.30
CA MET A 248 -0.39 16.63 1.07
C MET A 248 0.66 15.59 0.70
N PHE A 249 0.22 14.39 0.32
CA PHE A 249 1.05 13.27 -0.10
C PHE A 249 0.62 12.80 -1.49
N CYS A 250 1.58 12.70 -2.39
CA CYS A 250 1.47 12.13 -3.73
C CYS A 250 2.87 11.71 -4.17
N HIS A 251 2.97 10.72 -5.07
CA HIS A 251 4.27 10.18 -5.46
C HIS A 251 5.13 11.19 -6.26
N GLY A 252 4.61 11.74 -7.36
CA GLY A 252 5.34 12.72 -8.18
C GLY A 252 5.17 14.16 -7.69
N GLY A 253 3.94 14.66 -7.72
CA GLY A 253 3.64 16.03 -7.32
C GLY A 253 2.26 16.54 -7.74
N LEU A 254 1.76 17.55 -7.04
CA LEU A 254 0.51 18.23 -7.38
C LEU A 254 0.79 19.56 -8.08
N LEU A 255 0.12 19.80 -9.21
CA LEU A 255 0.20 21.03 -9.99
C LEU A 255 -1.14 21.76 -9.92
N PRO A 256 -1.20 23.08 -10.21
CA PRO A 256 -2.46 23.85 -10.11
C PRO A 256 -3.61 23.22 -10.90
N HIS A 257 -3.34 22.72 -12.11
CA HIS A 257 -4.37 22.07 -12.94
C HIS A 257 -4.87 20.74 -12.34
N HIS A 258 -4.07 20.01 -11.54
CA HIS A 258 -4.55 18.84 -10.79
C HIS A 258 -5.58 19.24 -9.73
N VAL A 259 -5.33 20.37 -9.05
CA VAL A 259 -6.24 20.89 -8.02
C VAL A 259 -7.53 21.42 -8.66
N GLU A 260 -7.42 22.15 -9.77
CA GLU A 260 -8.56 22.63 -10.56
C GLU A 260 -9.42 21.48 -11.09
N TYR A 261 -8.78 20.37 -11.51
CA TYR A 261 -9.49 19.17 -11.96
C TYR A 261 -10.23 18.44 -10.82
N GLY A 262 -9.69 18.51 -9.61
CA GLY A 262 -10.31 18.02 -8.37
C GLY A 262 -9.68 16.72 -7.88
N ILE A 263 -9.06 16.75 -6.70
CA ILE A 263 -8.27 15.63 -6.17
C ILE A 263 -9.10 14.36 -5.89
N GLU A 264 -10.31 14.50 -5.34
CA GLU A 264 -11.22 13.36 -5.12
C GLU A 264 -11.63 12.71 -6.45
N ARG A 265 -11.82 13.53 -7.49
CA ARG A 265 -12.13 13.04 -8.84
C ARG A 265 -10.96 12.23 -9.39
N ILE A 266 -9.74 12.73 -9.29
CA ILE A 266 -8.53 12.02 -9.73
C ILE A 266 -8.43 10.66 -9.02
N ASN A 267 -8.54 10.66 -7.69
CA ASN A 267 -8.51 9.44 -6.88
C ASN A 267 -9.58 8.42 -7.31
N LYS A 268 -10.81 8.89 -7.53
CA LYS A 268 -11.93 8.04 -7.93
C LYS A 268 -11.76 7.48 -9.35
N GLU A 269 -11.27 8.28 -10.30
CA GLU A 269 -11.01 7.83 -11.66
C GLU A 269 -9.95 6.72 -11.69
N VAL A 270 -8.87 6.86 -10.91
CA VAL A 270 -7.84 5.81 -10.77
C VAL A 270 -8.39 4.56 -10.11
N SER A 271 -9.11 4.71 -9.01
CA SER A 271 -9.71 3.59 -8.28
C SER A 271 -10.68 2.79 -9.16
N ASN A 272 -11.58 3.47 -9.86
CA ASN A 272 -12.52 2.84 -10.78
C ASN A 272 -11.78 2.13 -11.92
N TRP A 273 -10.79 2.79 -12.52
CA TRP A 273 -10.01 2.22 -13.60
C TRP A 273 -9.27 0.93 -13.19
N MET A 274 -8.74 0.86 -11.98
CA MET A 274 -8.09 -0.35 -11.45
C MET A 274 -9.10 -1.49 -11.17
N GLN A 275 -10.33 -1.17 -10.77
CA GLN A 275 -11.37 -2.16 -10.42
C GLN A 275 -12.15 -2.70 -11.63
N CYS A 276 -12.41 -1.87 -12.63
CA CYS A 276 -13.27 -2.25 -13.77
C CYS A 276 -12.54 -3.18 -14.74
N SER A 277 -13.10 -4.36 -15.02
CA SER A 277 -12.66 -5.15 -16.16
C SER A 277 -13.17 -4.52 -17.47
N ASN A 278 -12.37 -4.59 -18.53
CA ASN A 278 -12.68 -4.06 -19.88
C ASN A 278 -14.01 -4.60 -20.51
N GLU A 279 -14.75 -5.47 -19.83
CA GLU A 279 -16.01 -6.06 -20.31
C GLU A 279 -17.24 -5.17 -20.03
N ASP A 280 -17.15 -4.21 -19.10
CA ASP A 280 -18.33 -3.48 -18.58
C ASP A 280 -18.46 -2.00 -19.00
N SER A 281 -17.55 -1.45 -19.82
CA SER A 281 -17.71 -0.07 -20.32
C SER A 281 -17.01 0.19 -21.65
N ASP A 282 -17.70 0.86 -22.56
CA ASP A 282 -17.21 1.35 -23.87
C ASP A 282 -16.26 2.57 -23.72
N ASP A 283 -15.92 2.94 -22.48
CA ASP A 283 -15.19 4.16 -22.13
C ASP A 283 -14.09 3.85 -21.10
N THR A 284 -13.07 3.11 -21.53
CA THR A 284 -11.83 2.85 -20.77
C THR A 284 -10.93 4.08 -20.79
N ASN A 285 -11.43 5.20 -20.25
CA ASN A 285 -10.65 6.42 -20.13
C ASN A 285 -9.59 6.22 -19.05
N LEU A 286 -8.38 5.83 -19.49
CA LEU A 286 -7.18 5.88 -18.68
C LEU A 286 -7.13 7.24 -17.94
N PRO A 287 -6.89 7.25 -16.62
CA PRO A 287 -6.89 8.48 -15.82
C PRO A 287 -5.62 9.30 -16.08
N PHE A 288 -5.55 9.94 -17.26
CA PHE A 288 -4.37 10.66 -17.76
C PHE A 288 -3.80 11.65 -16.74
N MET A 289 -4.68 12.42 -16.08
CA MET A 289 -4.30 13.40 -15.05
C MET A 289 -3.44 12.78 -13.95
N ALA A 290 -3.71 11.52 -13.58
CA ALA A 290 -2.93 10.80 -12.60
C ALA A 290 -1.73 10.08 -13.22
N THR A 291 -1.95 9.31 -14.29
CA THR A 291 -1.05 8.21 -14.67
C THR A 291 -0.17 8.46 -15.88
N ARG A 292 -0.46 9.46 -16.71
CA ARG A 292 0.27 9.65 -17.98
C ARG A 292 0.63 11.10 -18.26
N GLY A 293 1.82 11.27 -18.81
CA GLY A 293 2.38 12.58 -19.12
C GLY A 293 3.43 12.99 -18.10
N TYR A 294 4.36 13.84 -18.53
CA TYR A 294 5.43 14.33 -17.67
C TYR A 294 4.91 15.14 -16.48
N ASP A 295 3.74 15.74 -16.61
CA ASP A 295 3.10 16.57 -15.61
C ASP A 295 2.09 15.84 -14.74
N SER A 296 1.82 14.55 -14.97
CA SER A 296 0.82 13.80 -14.20
C SER A 296 1.22 13.64 -12.72
N VAL A 297 0.22 13.39 -11.86
CA VAL A 297 0.41 13.29 -10.40
C VAL A 297 1.51 12.30 -10.01
N VAL A 298 1.58 11.14 -10.67
CA VAL A 298 2.57 10.10 -10.32
C VAL A 298 3.88 10.23 -11.09
N TRP A 299 3.98 11.06 -12.13
CA TRP A 299 5.21 11.16 -12.94
C TRP A 299 5.97 12.47 -12.78
N THR A 300 5.30 13.54 -12.37
CA THR A 300 5.93 14.86 -12.34
C THR A 300 7.16 14.89 -11.44
N ARG A 301 8.22 15.48 -11.98
CA ARG A 301 9.49 15.73 -11.27
C ARG A 301 9.76 17.24 -11.12
N LEU A 302 8.76 18.08 -11.39
CA LEU A 302 8.91 19.55 -11.41
C LEU A 302 9.45 20.12 -10.09
N TYR A 303 9.15 19.47 -8.97
CA TYR A 303 9.61 19.90 -7.65
C TYR A 303 10.97 19.34 -7.26
N SER A 304 11.50 18.37 -8.01
CA SER A 304 12.84 17.80 -7.84
C SER A 304 13.89 18.50 -8.70
N GLN A 305 13.48 19.44 -9.58
CA GLN A 305 14.39 20.23 -10.40
C GLN A 305 15.08 21.33 -9.57
N ASP A 306 16.37 21.53 -9.82
CA ASP A 306 17.11 22.63 -9.22
C ASP A 306 16.48 23.99 -9.56
N SER A 307 16.55 24.92 -8.61
CA SER A 307 15.94 26.27 -8.70
C SER A 307 16.33 27.07 -9.96
N VAL A 308 17.48 26.76 -10.57
CA VAL A 308 18.01 27.37 -11.79
C VAL A 308 17.28 26.88 -13.06
N GLU A 309 16.78 25.64 -13.08
CA GLU A 309 15.97 25.14 -14.20
C GLU A 309 14.50 25.58 -14.11
N ARG A 310 13.98 25.74 -12.89
CA ARG A 310 12.59 26.19 -12.65
C ARG A 310 12.31 27.58 -13.20
N THR A 311 13.32 28.46 -13.22
CA THR A 311 13.22 29.83 -13.76
C THR A 311 13.25 29.90 -15.29
N ARG A 312 13.72 28.87 -15.99
CA ARG A 312 13.68 28.82 -17.47
C ARG A 312 12.32 28.39 -18.04
N ARG A 313 11.45 27.79 -17.23
CA ARG A 313 10.12 27.29 -17.63
C ARG A 313 8.98 27.95 -16.82
N SER A 314 9.18 29.18 -16.36
CA SER A 314 8.33 29.82 -15.36
C SER A 314 6.87 29.96 -15.78
N TRP A 315 5.99 29.27 -15.07
CA TRP A 315 4.67 29.78 -14.73
C TRP A 315 4.82 30.59 -13.44
N ASP A 316 4.35 31.84 -13.45
CA ASP A 316 4.44 32.79 -12.32
C ASP A 316 3.41 32.35 -11.24
N VAL A 317 3.82 31.47 -10.32
CA VAL A 317 3.00 31.10 -9.15
C VAL A 317 3.05 32.25 -8.15
N ARG A 318 2.19 33.26 -8.33
CA ARG A 318 1.97 34.31 -7.33
C ARG A 318 0.81 33.95 -6.40
N ARG A 319 1.15 33.84 -5.12
CA ARG A 319 0.31 34.00 -3.92
C ARG A 319 -0.94 33.11 -3.83
N SER A 320 -0.75 31.93 -3.26
CA SER A 320 -1.71 31.30 -2.34
C SER A 320 -0.92 30.52 -1.27
N ASN A 321 -1.52 30.36 -0.08
CA ASN A 321 -0.90 29.87 1.16
C ASN A 321 0.14 28.74 0.96
N PRO A 322 1.25 28.72 1.74
CA PRO A 322 2.20 27.62 1.70
C PRO A 322 1.50 26.34 2.19
N LEU A 323 1.09 25.48 1.27
CA LEU A 323 0.83 24.07 1.58
C LEU A 323 2.20 23.46 1.94
N ASN A 324 2.30 22.89 3.14
CA ASN A 324 3.48 22.14 3.54
C ASN A 324 3.47 20.82 2.74
N ILE A 325 4.17 20.78 1.62
CA ILE A 325 4.40 19.56 0.84
C ILE A 325 5.64 18.88 1.46
N CYS A 326 5.46 17.69 2.02
CA CYS A 326 6.55 16.90 2.56
C CYS A 326 7.14 16.02 1.46
N TYR A 327 8.36 16.32 1.02
CA TYR A 327 9.21 15.38 0.28
C TYR A 327 9.97 14.56 1.30
N LEU A 328 9.50 13.34 1.61
CA LEU A 328 10.35 12.38 2.30
C LEU A 328 10.86 11.35 1.30
N LEU A 329 11.89 11.75 0.55
CA LEU A 329 12.74 10.85 -0.22
C LEU A 329 13.68 10.13 0.76
N LEU A 330 13.21 9.05 1.37
CA LEU A 330 14.11 7.96 1.76
C LEU A 330 14.17 6.99 0.59
N SER A 331 14.79 7.41 -0.51
CA SER A 331 15.16 6.47 -1.57
C SER A 331 16.28 5.59 -1.01
N LEU A 332 15.95 4.35 -0.68
CA LEU A 332 16.91 3.32 -0.26
C LEU A 332 17.61 2.77 -1.52
N ASN A 333 18.24 3.65 -2.30
CA ASN A 333 19.02 3.21 -3.46
C ASN A 333 20.25 2.43 -2.99
N LYS A 334 20.33 1.15 -3.38
CA LYS A 334 21.55 0.35 -3.31
C LYS A 334 22.60 0.98 -4.25
N HIS A 335 23.78 1.25 -3.70
CA HIS A 335 24.98 1.51 -4.49
C HIS A 335 25.46 0.24 -5.19
#